data_AF-A0A914S0F6-F1
#
_entry.id   AF-A0A914S0F6-F1
#
_cell.length_a   1.000
_cell.length_b   1.000
_cell.length_c   1.000
_cell.angle_alpha   90.00
_cell.angle_beta   90.00
_cell.angle_gamma   90.00
#
_symmetry.space_group_name_H-M   'P 1'
#
loop_
_entity.id
_entity.type
_entity.pdbx_description
1 polymer ?
#
loop_
_entity_poly.entity_id
_entity_poly.type
_entity_poly.pdbx_seq_one_letter_code
_entity_poly.pdbx_strand_id
1 'polypeptide(L)'
;MAMDAYSWQAVSSLAVLCERLRSEKLLVASELENLQLLNEQIDAEQTLLAQLSWIGTHQQARCFISCDTLPRADRIFSPLQPDRFEILSRLVNSHPSVVPENCCLLNAQLDAARFVEAYQRIDAHHYSALTSIFNLLLTSPRSVAELLSCADDLSKETDGANEDLVRCVFNFVYGCCVFPSDERRVLEVLSHLVHMQVASDVDPRRVLRKGSAAFCRLYRLFSDGLFAAK
;
A
#
# COMPACT_ATOMS: atom_id res chain seq x y z
N MET A 1 -54.94 41.18 40.92
CA MET A 1 -54.32 41.82 39.74
C MET A 1 -52.79 41.97 39.80
N ALA A 2 -52.08 41.50 40.86
CA ALA A 2 -50.61 41.53 40.89
C ALA A 2 -49.93 40.18 40.51
N MET A 3 -50.69 39.08 40.49
CA MET A 3 -50.18 37.74 40.16
C MET A 3 -49.93 37.53 38.65
N ASP A 4 -50.69 38.20 37.78
CA ASP A 4 -50.53 38.05 36.34
C ASP A 4 -49.27 38.76 35.82
N ALA A 5 -48.92 39.93 36.36
CA ALA A 5 -47.75 40.67 35.89
C ALA A 5 -46.42 39.93 36.15
N TYR A 6 -46.31 39.25 37.29
CA TYR A 6 -45.13 38.44 37.64
C TYR A 6 -45.04 37.15 36.79
N SER A 7 -46.18 36.55 36.43
CA SER A 7 -46.20 35.36 35.57
C SER A 7 -45.80 35.69 34.13
N TRP A 8 -46.25 36.83 33.59
CA TRP A 8 -45.85 37.30 32.26
C TRP A 8 -44.36 37.65 32.17
N GLN A 9 -43.79 38.28 33.21
CA GLN A 9 -42.34 38.54 33.26
C GLN A 9 -41.53 37.24 33.34
N ALA A 10 -41.94 36.27 34.16
CA ALA A 10 -41.27 34.98 34.25
C ALA A 10 -41.33 34.18 32.93
N VAL A 11 -42.49 34.19 32.26
CA VAL A 11 -42.68 33.55 30.95
C VAL A 11 -41.82 34.22 29.88
N SER A 12 -41.71 35.56 29.90
CA SER A 12 -40.85 36.29 28.95
C SER A 12 -39.36 35.99 29.15
N SER A 13 -38.88 35.90 30.40
CA SER A 13 -37.48 35.56 30.72
C SER A 13 -37.13 34.11 30.34
N LEU A 14 -38.05 33.16 30.55
CA LEU A 14 -37.88 31.77 30.12
C LEU A 14 -37.82 31.65 28.59
N ALA A 15 -38.67 32.39 27.88
CA ALA A 15 -38.66 32.41 26.42
C ALA A 15 -37.32 32.93 25.86
N VAL A 16 -36.76 33.99 26.44
CA VAL A 16 -35.44 34.53 26.06
C VAL A 16 -34.31 33.52 26.35
N LEU A 17 -34.37 32.81 27.48
CA LEU A 17 -33.39 31.78 27.81
C LEU A 17 -33.46 30.59 26.84
N CYS A 18 -34.67 30.12 26.51
CA CYS A 18 -34.89 29.03 25.55
C CYS A 18 -34.33 29.40 24.17
N GLU A 19 -34.49 30.65 23.74
CA GLU A 19 -33.98 31.10 22.45
C GLU A 19 -32.45 31.19 22.44
N ARG A 20 -31.84 31.65 23.54
CA ARG A 20 -30.38 31.61 23.72
C ARG A 20 -29.82 30.19 23.74
N LEU A 21 -30.47 29.27 24.44
CA LEU A 21 -30.06 27.87 24.48
C LEU A 21 -30.18 27.20 23.11
N ARG A 22 -31.20 27.56 22.31
CA ARG A 22 -31.30 27.10 20.92
C ARG A 22 -30.18 27.66 20.05
N SER A 23 -29.88 28.96 20.16
CA SER A 23 -28.81 29.57 19.37
C SER A 23 -27.45 28.99 19.72
N GLU A 24 -27.18 28.73 21.01
CA GLU A 24 -25.93 28.07 21.42
C GLU A 24 -25.88 26.63 20.94
N LYS A 25 -26.98 25.87 21.03
CA LYS A 25 -27.03 24.49 20.52
C LYS A 25 -26.75 24.44 19.01
N LEU A 26 -27.28 25.38 18.24
CA LEU A 26 -27.01 25.48 16.80
C LEU A 26 -25.54 25.80 16.51
N LEU A 27 -24.95 26.70 17.30
CA LEU A 27 -23.55 27.09 17.15
C LEU A 27 -22.60 25.94 17.53
N VAL A 28 -22.88 25.22 18.62
CA VAL A 28 -22.13 24.02 18.99
C VAL A 28 -22.24 22.93 17.92
N ALA A 29 -23.42 22.75 17.31
CA ALA A 29 -23.60 21.81 16.21
C ALA A 29 -22.78 22.22 14.98
N SER A 30 -22.76 23.50 14.60
CA SER A 30 -21.97 23.96 13.45
C SER A 30 -20.46 23.89 13.71
N GLU A 31 -20.01 24.17 14.93
CA GLU A 31 -18.60 24.03 15.30
C GLU A 31 -18.16 22.56 15.32
N LEU A 32 -19.04 21.65 15.76
CA LEU A 32 -18.78 20.21 15.70
C LEU A 32 -18.64 19.72 14.25
N GLU A 33 -19.53 20.18 13.36
CA GLU A 33 -19.48 19.86 11.93
C GLU A 33 -18.21 20.42 11.27
N ASN A 34 -17.82 21.66 11.59
CA ASN A 34 -16.57 22.25 11.13
C ASN A 34 -15.34 21.49 11.62
N LEU A 35 -15.33 21.07 12.88
CA LEU A 35 -14.24 20.26 13.44
C LEU A 35 -14.15 18.89 12.76
N GLN A 36 -15.29 18.26 12.44
CA GLN A 36 -15.33 16.99 11.70
C GLN A 36 -14.73 17.16 10.30
N LEU A 37 -15.19 18.19 9.56
CA LEU A 37 -14.65 18.53 8.24
C LEU A 37 -13.15 18.81 8.27
N LEU A 38 -12.69 19.57 9.27
CA LEU A 38 -11.28 19.88 9.41
C LEU A 38 -10.46 18.62 9.73
N ASN A 39 -11.01 17.72 10.55
CA ASN A 39 -10.34 16.46 10.88
C ASN A 39 -10.23 15.55 9.64
N GLU A 40 -11.28 15.47 8.82
CA GLU A 40 -11.25 14.78 7.54
C GLU A 40 -10.21 15.37 6.57
N GLN A 41 -10.08 16.70 6.53
CA GLN A 41 -9.07 17.37 5.72
C GLN A 41 -7.64 17.12 6.23
N ILE A 42 -7.43 17.15 7.54
CA ILE A 42 -6.14 16.86 8.16
C ILE A 42 -5.73 15.41 7.87
N ASP A 43 -6.66 14.45 7.99
CA ASP A 43 -6.39 13.04 7.67
C ASP A 43 -6.04 12.86 6.18
N ALA A 44 -6.71 13.58 5.28
CA ALA A 44 -6.41 13.54 3.84
C ALA A 44 -5.01 14.09 3.52
N GLU A 45 -4.63 15.22 4.11
CA GLU A 45 -3.30 15.83 3.92
C GLU A 45 -2.18 15.01 4.58
N GLN A 46 -2.42 14.44 5.77
CA GLN A 46 -1.46 13.52 6.41
C GLN A 46 -1.22 12.27 5.57
N THR A 47 -2.28 11.73 4.97
CA THR A 47 -2.20 10.58 4.05
C THR A 47 -1.41 10.93 2.79
N LEU A 48 -1.62 12.12 2.22
CA LEU A 48 -0.83 12.60 1.09
C LEU A 48 0.65 12.73 1.45
N LEU A 49 0.97 13.36 2.59
CA LEU A 49 2.36 13.58 2.99
C LEU A 49 3.08 12.24 3.24
N ALA A 50 2.40 11.29 3.88
CA ALA A 50 2.89 9.91 4.06
C ALA A 50 3.17 9.21 2.73
N GLN A 51 2.32 9.44 1.72
CA GLN A 51 2.51 8.85 0.39
C GLN A 51 3.65 9.51 -0.38
N LEU A 52 3.75 10.83 -0.35
CA LEU A 52 4.84 11.54 -1.02
C LEU A 52 6.18 11.23 -0.35
N SER A 53 6.22 11.10 0.97
CA SER A 53 7.41 10.64 1.69
C SER A 53 7.73 9.18 1.35
N TRP A 54 6.74 8.29 1.29
CA TRP A 54 6.95 6.89 0.93
C TRP A 54 7.38 6.67 -0.53
N ILE A 55 6.76 7.36 -1.49
CA ILE A 55 7.13 7.31 -2.92
C ILE A 55 8.53 7.90 -3.10
N GLY A 56 8.80 9.06 -2.50
CA GLY A 56 10.11 9.70 -2.58
C GLY A 56 11.22 8.79 -2.05
N THR A 57 10.96 8.14 -0.92
CA THR A 57 11.93 7.23 -0.29
C THR A 57 12.10 5.90 -1.04
N HIS A 58 11.03 5.32 -1.61
CA HIS A 58 11.13 4.11 -2.45
C HIS A 58 11.79 4.38 -3.80
N GLN A 59 11.50 5.51 -4.42
CA GLN A 59 12.14 5.93 -5.67
C GLN A 59 13.63 6.20 -5.44
N GLN A 60 13.99 6.79 -4.29
CA GLN A 60 15.37 6.98 -3.86
C GLN A 60 16.09 5.65 -3.54
N ALA A 61 15.41 4.68 -2.92
CA ALA A 61 15.93 3.34 -2.68
C ALA A 61 16.15 2.53 -3.99
N ARG A 62 15.30 2.70 -5.02
CA ARG A 62 15.49 2.08 -6.35
C ARG A 62 16.61 2.71 -7.17
N CYS A 63 16.76 4.04 -7.15
CA CYS A 63 17.90 4.71 -7.78
C CYS A 63 19.24 4.23 -7.20
N PHE A 64 19.25 3.78 -5.94
CA PHE A 64 20.43 3.24 -5.28
C PHE A 64 20.84 1.83 -5.76
N ILE A 65 19.87 0.95 -6.04
CA ILE A 65 20.12 -0.41 -6.55
C ILE A 65 20.59 -0.40 -8.03
N SER A 66 20.23 0.65 -8.78
CA SER A 66 20.51 0.79 -10.22
C SER A 66 21.69 1.74 -10.54
N CYS A 67 22.63 1.94 -9.61
CA CYS A 67 23.65 2.99 -9.74
C CYS A 67 24.67 2.81 -10.90
N ASP A 68 24.63 1.71 -11.67
CA ASP A 68 25.58 1.50 -12.78
C ASP A 68 24.98 1.46 -14.20
N THR A 69 23.68 1.71 -14.43
CA THR A 69 23.13 1.51 -15.81
C THR A 69 22.14 2.51 -16.39
N LEU A 70 21.86 3.68 -15.79
CA LEU A 70 20.94 4.63 -16.42
C LEU A 70 21.55 6.02 -16.64
N PRO A 71 22.05 6.33 -17.85
CA PRO A 71 22.21 7.71 -18.27
C PRO A 71 20.83 8.30 -18.54
N ARG A 72 20.50 9.38 -17.81
CA ARG A 72 19.40 10.32 -18.11
C ARG A 72 18.01 9.67 -18.31
N ALA A 73 17.30 9.48 -17.21
CA ALA A 73 15.84 9.36 -17.20
C ALA A 73 15.17 10.76 -17.25
N ASP A 74 15.59 11.60 -18.20
CA ASP A 74 14.74 12.68 -18.69
C ASP A 74 13.98 12.10 -19.89
N ARG A 75 12.65 12.15 -19.86
CA ARG A 75 11.70 11.76 -20.93
C ARG A 75 11.12 10.35 -20.92
N ILE A 76 10.52 9.91 -19.80
CA ILE A 76 9.21 9.22 -19.82
C ILE A 76 8.43 9.64 -18.55
N PHE A 77 8.15 10.94 -18.41
CA PHE A 77 7.20 11.44 -17.42
C PHE A 77 5.91 11.82 -18.16
N SER A 78 5.04 10.84 -18.39
CA SER A 78 3.61 11.10 -18.45
C SER A 78 3.07 10.80 -17.04
N PRO A 79 2.47 11.78 -16.34
CA PRO A 79 1.93 11.54 -15.01
C PRO A 79 0.59 10.82 -15.17
N LEU A 80 0.61 9.49 -15.25
CA LEU A 80 -0.46 8.72 -14.62
C LEU A 80 0.00 8.46 -13.20
N GLN A 81 -0.23 9.44 -12.32
CA GLN A 81 -0.10 9.22 -10.89
C GLN A 81 -1.26 8.29 -10.49
N PRO A 82 -1.00 7.08 -9.96
CA PRO A 82 -2.04 6.24 -9.41
C PRO A 82 -2.79 6.97 -8.30
N ASP A 83 -4.08 6.67 -8.13
CA ASP A 83 -4.93 7.40 -7.18
C ASP A 83 -4.39 7.22 -5.75
N ARG A 84 -4.42 8.30 -4.96
CA ARG A 84 -3.87 8.33 -3.60
C ARG A 84 -4.41 7.20 -2.72
N PHE A 85 -5.72 6.95 -2.80
CA PHE A 85 -6.35 5.86 -2.06
C PHE A 85 -5.80 4.48 -2.43
N GLU A 86 -5.48 4.29 -3.71
CA GLU A 86 -4.95 3.05 -4.25
C GLU A 86 -3.54 2.74 -3.72
N ILE A 87 -2.68 3.75 -3.56
CA ILE A 87 -1.32 3.56 -3.03
C ILE A 87 -1.36 3.11 -1.57
N LEU A 88 -2.13 3.80 -0.72
CA LEU A 88 -2.27 3.42 0.69
C LEU A 88 -2.95 2.06 0.83
N SER A 89 -3.99 1.81 0.05
CA SER A 89 -4.70 0.53 0.02
C SER A 89 -3.76 -0.63 -0.35
N ARG A 90 -2.93 -0.46 -1.39
CA ARG A 90 -1.92 -1.46 -1.77
C ARG A 90 -0.85 -1.67 -0.69
N LEU A 91 -0.50 -0.62 0.06
CA LEU A 91 0.44 -0.69 1.19
C LEU A 91 -0.14 -1.43 2.40
N VAL A 92 -1.37 -1.11 2.79
CA VAL A 92 -2.07 -1.78 3.90
C VAL A 92 -2.25 -3.27 3.58
N ASN A 93 -2.59 -3.59 2.34
CA ASN A 93 -2.72 -4.98 1.88
C ASN A 93 -1.37 -5.70 1.68
N SER A 94 -0.24 -4.99 1.73
CA SER A 94 1.08 -5.59 1.50
C SER A 94 1.56 -6.49 2.65
N HIS A 95 1.10 -6.21 3.88
CA HIS A 95 1.53 -6.97 5.05
C HIS A 95 0.45 -7.00 6.15
N PRO A 96 0.15 -8.18 6.76
CA PRO A 96 -0.93 -8.33 7.75
C PRO A 96 -0.71 -7.54 9.05
N SER A 97 0.51 -7.04 9.30
CA SER A 97 0.78 -6.18 10.45
C SER A 97 0.47 -4.70 10.20
N VAL A 98 0.12 -4.30 8.99
CA VAL A 98 -0.23 -2.91 8.67
C VAL A 98 -1.73 -2.77 8.78
N VAL A 99 -2.18 -1.98 9.75
CA VAL A 99 -3.60 -1.77 10.06
C VAL A 99 -3.87 -0.29 10.28
N PRO A 100 -5.10 0.22 10.05
CA PRO A 100 -5.40 1.64 10.19
C PRO A 100 -4.94 2.24 11.53
N GLU A 101 -5.03 1.46 12.62
CA GLU A 101 -4.70 1.87 13.97
C GLU A 101 -3.20 2.13 14.20
N ASN A 102 -2.32 1.57 13.34
CA ASN A 102 -0.87 1.74 13.45
C ASN A 102 -0.26 2.57 12.33
N CYS A 103 -1.06 3.04 11.36
CA CYS A 103 -0.59 3.84 10.23
C CYS A 103 0.19 5.09 10.66
N CYS A 104 -0.29 5.85 11.65
CA CYS A 104 0.40 7.05 12.13
C CYS A 104 1.77 6.74 12.75
N LEU A 105 1.87 5.64 13.49
CA LEU A 105 3.13 5.18 14.11
C LEU A 105 4.12 4.72 13.03
N LEU A 106 3.67 3.91 12.08
CA LEU A 106 4.49 3.43 10.96
C LEU A 106 4.98 4.60 10.11
N ASN A 107 4.13 5.61 9.88
CA ASN A 107 4.51 6.81 9.15
C ASN A 107 5.59 7.62 9.88
N ALA A 108 5.43 7.83 11.19
CA ALA A 108 6.45 8.50 12.01
C ALA A 108 7.79 7.73 12.04
N GLN A 109 7.75 6.39 12.02
CA GLN A 109 8.94 5.55 11.92
C GLN A 109 9.61 5.67 10.55
N LEU A 110 8.83 5.76 9.47
CA LEU A 110 9.34 5.99 8.11
C LEU A 110 9.96 7.38 7.97
N ASP A 111 9.33 8.42 8.52
CA ASP A 111 9.87 9.79 8.52
C ASP A 111 11.19 9.88 9.32
N ALA A 112 11.32 9.09 10.38
CA ALA A 112 12.55 8.98 11.16
C ALA A 112 13.60 8.02 10.55
N ALA A 113 13.25 7.27 9.50
CA ALA A 113 14.14 6.29 8.90
C ALA A 113 15.27 7.00 8.15
N ARG A 114 16.50 6.56 8.39
CA ARG A 114 17.69 7.04 7.68
C ARG A 114 18.14 5.99 6.68
N PHE A 115 18.22 6.39 5.42
CA PHE A 115 18.80 5.56 4.38
C PHE A 115 20.28 5.39 4.64
N VAL A 116 20.71 4.13 4.61
CA VAL A 116 22.10 3.73 4.72
C VAL A 116 22.44 3.03 3.43
N GLU A 117 23.57 3.41 2.85
CA GLU A 117 24.07 2.81 1.62
C GLU A 117 24.22 1.31 1.84
N ALA A 118 23.65 0.50 0.95
CA ALA A 118 23.56 -0.94 1.16
C ALA A 118 24.94 -1.61 1.31
N TYR A 119 25.98 -1.14 0.61
CA TYR A 119 27.36 -1.63 0.75
C TYR A 119 27.99 -1.37 2.13
N GLN A 120 27.44 -0.46 2.94
CA GLN A 120 27.92 -0.20 4.31
C GLN A 120 27.36 -1.22 5.31
N ARG A 121 26.27 -1.90 4.96
CA ARG A 121 25.58 -2.89 5.80
C ARG A 121 25.80 -4.32 5.30
N ILE A 122 25.83 -4.48 3.99
CA ILE A 122 26.13 -5.72 3.31
C ILE A 122 27.61 -5.67 3.00
N ASP A 123 28.39 -6.61 3.54
CA ASP A 123 29.81 -6.73 3.23
C ASP A 123 30.05 -6.56 1.73
N ALA A 124 31.04 -5.76 1.34
CA ALA A 124 31.26 -5.35 -0.04
C ALA A 124 31.34 -6.54 -1.03
N HIS A 125 31.79 -7.71 -0.55
CA HIS A 125 31.84 -8.94 -1.32
C HIS A 125 30.45 -9.48 -1.72
N HIS A 126 29.45 -9.32 -0.86
CA HIS A 126 28.07 -9.78 -1.14
C HIS A 126 27.25 -8.73 -1.90
N TYR A 127 27.61 -7.45 -1.78
CA TYR A 127 26.88 -6.35 -2.41
C TYR A 127 26.80 -6.49 -3.94
N SER A 128 27.92 -6.78 -4.60
CA SER A 128 27.96 -6.94 -6.06
C SER A 128 27.13 -8.14 -6.53
N ALA A 129 27.25 -9.29 -5.86
CA ALA A 129 26.49 -10.49 -6.17
C ALA A 129 24.98 -10.28 -5.99
N LEU A 130 24.56 -9.67 -4.88
CA LEU A 130 23.15 -9.34 -4.64
C LEU A 130 22.61 -8.36 -5.67
N THR A 131 23.39 -7.34 -6.04
CA THR A 131 23.01 -6.38 -7.08
C THR A 131 22.81 -7.08 -8.43
N SER A 132 23.70 -7.99 -8.82
CA SER A 132 23.54 -8.81 -10.02
C SER A 132 22.28 -9.67 -9.98
N ILE A 133 21.99 -10.31 -8.84
CA ILE A 133 20.79 -11.12 -8.66
C ILE A 133 19.53 -10.25 -8.79
N PHE A 134 19.46 -9.12 -8.10
CA PHE A 134 18.28 -8.24 -8.19
C PHE A 134 18.08 -7.67 -9.59
N ASN A 135 19.17 -7.30 -10.28
CA ASN A 135 19.09 -6.86 -11.67
C ASN A 135 18.58 -7.98 -12.60
N LEU A 136 19.00 -9.23 -12.38
CA LEU A 136 18.47 -10.38 -13.13
C LEU A 136 16.97 -10.56 -12.88
N LEU A 137 16.52 -10.54 -11.62
CA LEU A 137 15.11 -10.71 -11.25
C LEU A 137 14.24 -9.58 -11.81
N LEU A 138 14.73 -8.34 -11.78
CA LEU A 138 14.01 -7.18 -12.33
C LEU A 138 13.93 -7.19 -13.85
N THR A 139 14.98 -7.68 -14.53
CA THR A 139 15.09 -7.62 -16.00
C THR A 139 14.47 -8.84 -16.68
N SER A 140 14.38 -9.97 -15.98
CA SER A 140 13.91 -11.24 -16.53
C SER A 140 12.70 -11.79 -15.75
N PRO A 141 11.47 -11.46 -16.18
CA PRO A 141 10.24 -12.03 -15.62
C PRO A 141 10.20 -13.57 -15.70
N ARG A 142 10.80 -14.13 -16.76
CA ARG A 142 10.92 -15.58 -16.92
C ARG A 142 11.75 -16.22 -15.81
N SER A 143 12.89 -15.62 -15.46
CA SER A 143 13.76 -16.14 -14.40
C SER A 143 13.06 -16.11 -13.04
N VAL A 144 12.24 -15.08 -12.79
CA VAL A 144 11.40 -15.03 -11.59
C VAL A 144 10.34 -16.13 -11.60
N ALA A 145 9.68 -16.36 -12.74
CA ALA A 145 8.70 -17.42 -12.88
C ALA A 145 9.33 -18.81 -12.67
N GLU A 146 10.52 -19.06 -13.22
CA GLU A 146 11.27 -20.31 -13.02
C GLU A 146 11.68 -20.50 -11.55
N LEU A 147 12.15 -19.44 -10.89
CA LEU A 147 12.48 -19.45 -9.46
C LEU A 147 11.27 -19.84 -8.60
N LEU A 148 10.13 -19.18 -8.82
CA LEU A 148 8.90 -19.44 -8.08
C LEU A 148 8.36 -20.85 -8.36
N SER A 149 8.44 -21.33 -9.60
CA SER A 149 8.00 -22.67 -9.95
C SER A 149 8.91 -23.75 -9.36
N CYS A 150 10.21 -23.52 -9.29
CA CYS A 150 11.14 -24.42 -8.62
C CYS A 150 10.86 -24.48 -7.10
N ALA A 151 10.54 -23.35 -6.48
CA ALA A 151 10.19 -23.28 -5.07
C ALA A 151 8.90 -24.06 -4.72
N ASP A 152 7.92 -24.12 -5.64
CA ASP A 152 6.73 -24.99 -5.49
C ASP A 152 7.10 -26.48 -5.36
N ASP A 153 8.14 -26.93 -6.04
CA ASP A 153 8.58 -28.32 -5.96
C ASP A 153 9.39 -28.63 -4.70
N LEU A 154 10.23 -27.70 -4.23
CA LEU A 154 10.97 -27.86 -2.97
C LEU A 154 10.06 -27.75 -1.72
N SER A 155 9.03 -26.91 -1.77
CA SER A 155 8.17 -26.63 -0.62
C SER A 155 7.18 -27.74 -0.26
N LYS A 156 7.16 -28.88 -0.98
CA LYS A 156 6.44 -30.08 -0.57
C LYS A 156 6.89 -30.60 0.81
N GLU A 157 8.05 -30.17 1.30
CA GLU A 157 8.63 -30.56 2.60
C GLU A 157 8.47 -29.52 3.73
N THR A 158 8.14 -28.25 3.42
CA THR A 158 8.07 -27.16 4.42
C THR A 158 6.82 -26.30 4.19
N ASP A 159 5.86 -26.40 5.09
CA ASP A 159 4.56 -25.72 4.96
C ASP A 159 4.75 -24.18 5.06
N GLY A 160 4.22 -23.43 4.09
CA GLY A 160 4.20 -21.96 4.09
C GLY A 160 5.41 -21.21 3.49
N ALA A 161 6.62 -21.78 3.46
CA ALA A 161 7.85 -21.06 3.06
C ALA A 161 7.80 -20.42 1.66
N ASN A 162 7.10 -21.06 0.74
CA ASN A 162 6.95 -20.59 -0.63
C ASN A 162 5.89 -19.47 -0.77
N GLU A 163 4.92 -19.41 0.15
CA GLU A 163 3.99 -18.28 0.20
C GLU A 163 4.71 -16.99 0.58
N ASP A 164 5.63 -17.07 1.54
CA ASP A 164 6.47 -15.94 1.95
C ASP A 164 7.44 -15.52 0.85
N LEU A 165 7.97 -16.47 0.07
CA LEU A 165 8.80 -16.15 -1.10
C LEU A 165 7.99 -15.39 -2.16
N VAL A 166 6.79 -15.85 -2.49
CA VAL A 166 5.91 -15.17 -3.47
C VAL A 166 5.58 -13.76 -2.99
N ARG A 167 5.25 -13.58 -1.71
CA ARG A 167 5.02 -12.26 -1.10
C ARG A 167 6.27 -11.38 -1.14
N CYS A 168 7.43 -11.94 -0.80
CA CYS A 168 8.70 -11.23 -0.84
C CYS A 168 9.01 -10.73 -2.26
N VAL A 169 8.85 -11.58 -3.28
CA VAL A 169 9.03 -11.19 -4.68
C VAL A 169 8.05 -10.08 -5.07
N PHE A 170 6.76 -10.24 -4.76
CA PHE A 170 5.73 -9.24 -5.09
C PHE A 170 5.99 -7.89 -4.41
N ASN A 171 6.32 -7.90 -3.11
CA ASN A 171 6.53 -6.69 -2.32
C ASN A 171 7.88 -6.02 -2.63
N PHE A 172 8.96 -6.80 -2.65
CA PHE A 172 10.33 -6.28 -2.73
C PHE A 172 10.80 -6.05 -4.15
N VAL A 173 10.58 -7.01 -5.05
CA VAL A 173 11.05 -6.90 -6.45
C VAL A 173 10.11 -6.04 -7.27
N TYR A 174 8.80 -6.17 -7.05
CA TYR A 174 7.78 -5.46 -7.83
C TYR A 174 7.07 -4.33 -7.07
N GLY A 175 7.50 -4.03 -5.84
CA GLY A 175 7.02 -2.86 -5.10
C GLY A 175 5.51 -2.82 -4.90
N CYS A 176 4.87 -3.98 -4.70
CA CYS A 176 3.41 -4.11 -4.62
C CYS A 176 2.67 -3.56 -5.87
N CYS A 177 3.34 -3.57 -7.01
CA CYS A 177 2.82 -3.03 -8.27
C CYS A 177 2.41 -1.55 -8.23
N VAL A 178 2.95 -0.73 -7.32
CA VAL A 178 2.59 0.70 -7.25
C VAL A 178 2.85 1.44 -8.57
N PHE A 179 3.84 0.99 -9.36
CA PHE A 179 4.12 1.57 -10.68
C PHE A 179 3.59 0.69 -11.83
N PRO A 180 3.05 1.28 -12.91
CA PRO A 180 2.56 0.53 -14.07
C PRO A 180 3.62 -0.38 -14.74
N SER A 181 4.89 0.03 -14.69
CA SER A 181 6.01 -0.79 -15.18
C SER A 181 6.16 -2.10 -14.41
N ASP A 182 5.89 -2.09 -13.11
CA ASP A 182 5.99 -3.28 -12.27
C ASP A 182 4.74 -4.15 -12.42
N GLU A 183 3.54 -3.55 -12.58
CA GLU A 183 2.32 -4.27 -12.98
C GLU A 183 2.53 -5.08 -14.25
N ARG A 184 3.09 -4.45 -15.30
CA ARG A 184 3.39 -5.12 -16.56
C ARG A 184 4.35 -6.30 -16.36
N ARG A 185 5.40 -6.12 -15.56
CA ARG A 185 6.38 -7.19 -15.28
C ARG A 185 5.74 -8.34 -14.51
N VAL A 186 4.88 -8.07 -13.53
CA VAL A 186 4.13 -9.11 -12.81
C VAL A 186 3.19 -9.87 -13.75
N LEU A 187 2.51 -9.19 -14.66
CA LEU A 187 1.69 -9.85 -15.70
C LEU A 187 2.55 -10.73 -16.62
N GLU A 188 3.76 -10.30 -16.97
CA GLU A 188 4.72 -11.12 -17.71
C GLU A 188 5.15 -12.36 -16.91
N VAL A 189 5.44 -12.24 -15.60
CA VAL A 189 5.72 -13.39 -14.71
C VAL A 189 4.53 -14.36 -14.68
N LEU A 190 3.31 -13.83 -14.46
CA LEU A 190 2.08 -14.62 -14.44
C LEU A 190 1.87 -15.38 -15.74
N SER A 191 2.13 -14.75 -16.89
CA SER A 191 2.06 -15.40 -18.21
C SER A 191 3.01 -16.60 -18.31
N HIS A 192 4.26 -16.46 -17.88
CA HIS A 192 5.22 -17.57 -17.85
C HIS A 192 4.78 -18.67 -16.87
N LEU A 193 4.28 -18.31 -15.69
CA LEU A 193 3.79 -19.27 -14.70
C LEU A 193 2.55 -20.04 -15.19
N VAL A 194 1.65 -19.41 -15.95
CA VAL A 194 0.52 -20.11 -16.61
C VAL A 194 1.05 -21.21 -17.51
N HIS A 195 2.05 -20.92 -18.33
CA HIS A 195 2.64 -21.93 -19.20
C HIS A 195 3.30 -23.06 -18.42
N MET A 196 4.07 -22.75 -17.38
CA MET A 196 4.83 -23.74 -16.62
C MET A 196 3.99 -24.59 -15.67
N GLN A 197 2.97 -24.01 -15.03
CA GLN A 197 2.24 -24.64 -13.93
C GLN A 197 0.81 -25.05 -14.29
N VAL A 198 0.15 -24.30 -15.18
CA VAL A 198 -1.26 -24.52 -15.50
C VAL A 198 -1.39 -25.26 -16.82
N ALA A 199 -0.81 -24.75 -17.90
CA ALA A 199 -0.93 -25.34 -19.23
C ALA A 199 -0.19 -26.69 -19.34
N SER A 200 0.86 -26.89 -18.54
CA SER A 200 1.63 -28.13 -18.49
C SER A 200 1.06 -29.20 -17.54
N ASP A 201 0.11 -28.87 -16.66
CA ASP A 201 -0.50 -29.87 -15.76
C ASP A 201 -1.59 -30.68 -16.48
N VAL A 202 -1.69 -31.97 -16.14
CA VAL A 202 -2.67 -32.89 -16.74
C VAL A 202 -4.11 -32.49 -16.37
N ASP A 203 -4.31 -31.90 -15.19
CA ASP A 203 -5.58 -31.38 -14.72
C ASP A 203 -5.45 -29.92 -14.23
N PRO A 204 -5.48 -28.94 -15.15
CA PRO A 204 -5.32 -27.52 -14.81
C PRO A 204 -6.40 -27.03 -13.82
N ARG A 205 -7.59 -27.64 -13.83
CA ARG A 205 -8.68 -27.26 -12.91
C ARG A 205 -8.32 -27.59 -11.47
N ARG A 206 -7.59 -28.68 -11.25
CA ARG A 206 -7.12 -29.09 -9.91
C ARG A 206 -6.11 -28.09 -9.36
N VAL A 207 -5.16 -27.63 -10.18
CA VAL A 207 -4.15 -26.63 -9.78
C VAL A 207 -4.82 -25.35 -9.32
N LEU A 208 -5.77 -24.84 -10.11
CA LEU A 208 -6.51 -23.61 -9.80
C LEU A 208 -7.36 -23.74 -8.53
N ARG A 209 -8.01 -24.89 -8.31
CA ARG A 209 -8.81 -25.14 -7.10
C ARG A 209 -7.97 -25.26 -5.84
N LYS A 210 -6.81 -25.93 -5.92
CA LYS A 210 -5.92 -26.08 -4.76
C LYS A 210 -5.33 -24.73 -4.35
N GLY A 211 -5.03 -23.87 -5.32
CA GLY A 211 -4.63 -22.49 -5.07
C GLY A 211 -3.27 -22.32 -4.39
N SER A 212 -2.50 -23.40 -4.25
CA SER A 212 -1.19 -23.43 -3.57
C SER A 212 -0.01 -23.15 -4.51
N ALA A 213 -0.23 -23.21 -5.82
CA ALA A 213 0.82 -22.93 -6.81
C ALA A 213 1.21 -21.45 -6.78
N ALA A 214 2.46 -21.15 -7.11
CA ALA A 214 2.98 -19.80 -7.18
C ALA A 214 2.15 -18.90 -8.11
N PHE A 215 1.67 -19.43 -9.25
CA PHE A 215 0.70 -18.73 -10.11
C PHE A 215 -0.51 -18.23 -9.31
N CYS A 216 -1.17 -19.12 -8.58
CA CYS A 216 -2.39 -18.80 -7.84
C CYS A 216 -2.13 -17.78 -6.72
N ARG A 217 -1.01 -17.92 -6.02
CA ARG A 217 -0.61 -17.01 -4.93
C ARG A 217 -0.28 -15.61 -5.46
N LEU A 218 0.55 -15.53 -6.51
CA LEU A 218 0.94 -14.26 -7.11
C LEU A 218 -0.25 -13.57 -7.77
N TYR A 219 -1.11 -14.32 -8.46
CA TYR A 219 -2.33 -13.78 -9.05
C TYR A 219 -3.25 -13.18 -8.00
N ARG A 220 -3.40 -13.85 -6.84
CA ARG A 220 -4.19 -13.34 -5.73
C ARG A 220 -3.65 -12.00 -5.21
N LEU A 221 -2.35 -11.92 -4.92
CA LEU A 221 -1.71 -10.67 -4.48
C LEU A 221 -1.91 -9.54 -5.50
N PHE A 222 -1.76 -9.85 -6.78
CA PHE A 222 -1.97 -8.90 -7.87
C PHE A 222 -3.43 -8.45 -7.99
N SER A 223 -4.39 -9.39 -7.91
CA SER A 223 -5.81 -9.08 -8.03
C SER A 223 -6.35 -8.32 -6.83
N ASP A 224 -5.89 -8.64 -5.62
CA ASP A 224 -6.32 -7.96 -4.40
C ASP A 224 -5.93 -6.47 -4.46
N GLY A 225 -4.75 -6.16 -5.02
CA GLY A 225 -4.32 -4.79 -5.29
C GLY A 225 -5.12 -4.04 -6.37
N LEU A 226 -5.75 -4.76 -7.31
CA LEU A 226 -6.61 -4.19 -8.36
C LEU A 226 -8.03 -3.88 -7.87
N PHE A 227 -8.57 -4.68 -6.94
CA PHE A 227 -9.95 -4.55 -6.48
C PHE A 227 -10.10 -3.70 -5.22
N ALA A 228 -9.02 -3.47 -4.46
CA ALA A 228 -9.03 -2.58 -3.31
C ALA A 228 -9.11 -1.07 -3.68
N ALA A 229 -9.21 -0.76 -4.98
CA ALA A 229 -9.38 0.58 -5.56
C ALA A 229 -10.84 0.89 -5.97
N LYS A 230 -11.83 0.10 -5.53
CA LYS A 230 -13.26 0.32 -5.80
C LYS A 230 -14.07 0.57 -4.54
#